data_AF-A0A1F5ENS3-F1
#
_entry.id   AF-A0A1F5ENS3-F1
#
_cell.length_a   1.000
_cell.length_b   1.000
_cell.length_c   1.000
_cell.angle_alpha   90.00
_cell.angle_beta   90.00
_cell.angle_gamma   90.00
#
_symmetry.space_group_name_H-M   'P 1'
#
loop_
_entity.id
_entity.type
_entity.pdbx_description
1 polymer ?
#
loop_
_entity_poly.entity_id
_entity_poly.type
_entity_poly.pdbx_seq_one_letter_code
_entity_poly.pdbx_strand_id
1 'polypeptide(L)' 'MNKGSSGHEVAKYLKENNGKAYIENIADSLGWSADFASAVIRDMQDLRKTVKISSGAVCLTDLGFAELAKVQ' A
#
# COMPACT_ATOMS: atom_id res chain seq x y z
N MET A 1 -4.29 16.72 1.68
CA MET A 1 -4.38 15.24 1.57
C MET A 1 -4.82 14.68 2.92
N ASN A 2 -5.96 14.00 2.98
CA ASN A 2 -6.41 13.32 4.20
C ASN A 2 -5.61 12.02 4.34
N LYS A 3 -5.03 11.71 5.51
CA LYS A 3 -4.24 10.49 5.75
C LYS A 3 -5.00 9.17 5.47
N GLY A 4 -6.33 9.22 5.40
CA GLY A 4 -7.16 8.11 4.94
C GLY A 4 -7.01 7.80 3.44
N SER A 5 -6.65 8.77 2.60
CA SER A 5 -6.51 8.60 1.15
C SER A 5 -5.21 7.90 0.76
N SER A 6 -4.08 8.23 1.41
CA SER A 6 -2.77 7.70 1.00
C SER A 6 -2.66 6.18 1.17
N GLY A 7 -3.14 5.63 2.29
CA GLY A 7 -3.17 4.16 2.45
C GLY A 7 -4.08 3.47 1.43
N HIS A 8 -5.17 4.12 1.02
CA HIS A 8 -6.05 3.62 -0.04
C HIS A 8 -5.37 3.67 -1.42
N GLU A 9 -4.62 4.72 -1.73
CA GLU A 9 -3.88 4.86 -2.99
C GLU A 9 -2.82 3.75 -3.15
N VAL A 10 -2.06 3.46 -2.09
CA VAL A 10 -1.12 2.32 -2.08
C VAL A 10 -1.84 0.99 -2.26
N ALA A 11 -2.93 0.78 -1.53
CA ALA A 11 -3.69 -0.46 -1.60
C ALA A 11 -4.31 -0.67 -3.00
N LYS A 12 -4.85 0.39 -3.61
CA LYS A 12 -5.37 0.38 -4.98
C LYS A 12 -4.27 0.05 -6.00
N TYR A 13 -3.14 0.74 -5.91
CA TYR A 13 -1.99 0.47 -6.77
C TYR A 13 -1.52 -0.99 -6.66
N LEU A 14 -1.43 -1.52 -5.44
CA LEU A 14 -1.07 -2.93 -5.23
C LEU A 14 -2.11 -3.87 -5.86
N LYS A 15 -3.41 -3.60 -5.71
CA LYS A 15 -4.48 -4.42 -6.34
C LYS A 15 -4.35 -4.46 -7.87
N GLU A 16 -4.02 -3.33 -8.49
CA GLU A 16 -3.78 -3.22 -9.93
C GLU A 16 -2.49 -3.95 -10.37
N ASN A 17 -1.55 -4.18 -9.45
CA ASN A 17 -0.28 -4.87 -9.66
C ASN A 17 -0.26 -6.28 -9.01
N ASN A 18 -1.35 -7.04 -9.12
CA ASN A 18 -1.47 -8.41 -8.60
C ASN A 18 -1.17 -8.55 -7.09
N GLY A 19 -1.44 -7.51 -6.32
CA GLY A 19 -1.25 -7.46 -4.88
C GLY A 19 0.19 -7.29 -4.41
N LYS A 20 1.16 -7.00 -5.29
CA LYS A 20 2.58 -6.91 -4.92
C LYS A 20 3.35 -5.88 -5.75
N ALA A 21 4.15 -5.05 -5.08
CA ALA A 21 5.09 -4.14 -5.75
C ALA A 21 6.27 -3.74 -4.85
N TYR A 22 7.36 -3.25 -5.46
CA TYR A 22 8.45 -2.61 -4.72
C TYR A 22 8.08 -1.19 -4.31
N ILE A 23 8.65 -0.72 -3.19
CA ILE A 23 8.36 0.62 -2.63
C ILE A 23 8.68 1.72 -3.66
N GLU A 24 9.79 1.59 -4.38
CA GLU A 24 10.20 2.53 -5.41
C GLU A 24 9.14 2.67 -6.50
N ASN A 25 8.61 1.54 -7.02
CA ASN A 25 7.55 1.56 -8.03
C ASN A 25 6.25 2.20 -7.52
N ILE A 26 5.92 1.98 -6.24
CA ILE A 26 4.75 2.61 -5.59
C ILE A 26 4.98 4.13 -5.51
N ALA A 27 6.16 4.55 -5.05
CA ALA A 27 6.50 5.96 -4.91
C ALA A 27 6.47 6.67 -6.27
N ASP A 28 7.12 6.11 -7.28
CA ASP A 28 7.19 6.66 -8.63
C ASP A 28 5.79 6.75 -9.27
N SER A 29 4.99 5.69 -9.16
CA SER A 29 3.64 5.66 -9.75
C SER A 29 2.68 6.65 -9.09
N LEU A 30 2.87 6.94 -7.80
CA LEU A 30 2.02 7.87 -7.05
C LEU A 30 2.59 9.29 -7.02
N GLY A 31 3.77 9.53 -7.62
CA GLY A 31 4.46 10.83 -7.58
C GLY A 31 4.90 11.23 -6.17
N TRP A 32 5.26 10.25 -5.34
CA TRP A 32 5.65 10.43 -3.95
C TRP A 32 7.16 10.30 -3.78
N SER A 33 7.69 10.87 -2.70
CA SER A 33 9.05 10.53 -2.27
C SER A 33 9.09 9.12 -1.68
N ALA A 34 10.24 8.45 -1.80
CA ALA A 34 10.46 7.14 -1.21
C ALA A 34 10.23 7.14 0.31
N ASP A 35 10.61 8.21 1.00
CA ASP A 35 10.39 8.37 2.44
C ASP A 35 8.90 8.44 2.80
N PHE A 36 8.12 9.19 2.02
CA PHE A 36 6.68 9.30 2.24
C PHE A 36 5.97 7.97 1.97
N ALA A 37 6.29 7.31 0.85
CA ALA A 37 5.77 5.97 0.55
C ALA A 37 6.11 4.98 1.66
N SER A 38 7.35 4.97 2.13
CA SER A 38 7.81 4.12 3.23
C SER A 38 7.04 4.37 4.53
N ALA A 39 6.78 5.63 4.89
CA ALA A 39 6.01 5.97 6.08
C ALA A 39 4.56 5.48 5.98
N VAL A 40 3.91 5.64 4.82
CA VAL A 40 2.54 5.15 4.59
C VAL A 40 2.47 3.63 4.63
N ILE A 41 3.41 2.94 3.97
CA ILE A 41 3.45 1.46 3.96
C ILE A 41 3.66 0.93 5.38
N ARG A 42 4.51 1.59 6.18
CA ARG A 42 4.72 1.24 7.58
C ARG A 42 3.46 1.41 8.43
N ASP A 43 2.72 2.51 8.26
CA ASP A 43 1.41 2.71 8.90
C ASP A 43 0.42 1.59 8.54
N MET A 44 0.33 1.25 7.25
CA MET A 44 -0.54 0.18 6.76
C MET A 44 -0.14 -1.19 7.31
N GLN A 45 1.16 -1.45 7.48
CA GLN A 45 1.68 -2.70 8.04
C GLN A 45 1.42 -2.80 9.54
N ASP A 46 1.81 -1.78 10.30
CA ASP A 46 1.85 -1.83 11.77
C ASP A 46 0.46 -1.64 12.39
N LEU A 47 -0.33 -0.68 11.88
CA LEU A 47 -1.63 -0.34 12.47
C LEU A 47 -2.77 -1.12 11.82
N ARG A 48 -2.77 -1.22 10.50
CA ARG A 48 -3.92 -1.76 9.74
C ARG A 48 -3.75 -3.22 9.34
N LYS A 49 -2.53 -3.73 9.33
CA LYS A 49 -2.17 -5.09 8.90
C LYS A 49 -2.68 -5.43 7.49
N THR A 50 -2.85 -4.42 6.64
CA THR A 50 -3.38 -4.56 5.28
C THR A 50 -2.30 -4.88 4.25
N VAL A 51 -1.02 -4.70 4.63
CA VAL A 51 0.15 -5.05 3.83
C VAL A 51 1.20 -5.76 4.68
N LYS A 52 2.11 -6.48 4.02
CA LYS A 52 3.32 -7.06 4.60
C LYS A 52 4.50 -6.87 3.65
N ILE A 53 5.70 -6.74 4.18
CA ILE A 53 6.93 -6.71 3.37
C ILE A 53 7.49 -8.13 3.28
N SER A 54 7.72 -8.63 2.07
CA SER A 54 8.32 -9.94 1.80
C SER A 54 9.30 -9.85 0.65
N SER A 55 10.56 -10.24 0.89
CA SER A 55 11.63 -10.20 -0.12
C SER A 55 11.81 -8.82 -0.77
N GLY A 56 11.71 -7.75 0.03
CA GLY A 56 11.85 -6.36 -0.41
C GLY A 56 10.61 -5.77 -1.12
N ALA A 57 9.56 -6.56 -1.35
CA ALA A 57 8.32 -6.09 -1.94
C ALA A 57 7.22 -5.92 -0.88
N VAL A 58 6.34 -4.96 -1.11
CA VAL A 58 5.09 -4.76 -0.37
C VAL A 58 4.03 -5.65 -0.99
N CYS A 59 3.38 -6.46 -0.17
CA CYS A 59 2.31 -7.37 -0.58
C CYS A 59 1.02 -7.03 0.19
N LEU A 60 -0.13 -7.00 -0.49
CA LEU A 60 -1.43 -6.98 0.17
C LEU A 60 -1.63 -8.26 0.98
N THR A 61 -2.25 -8.13 2.15
CA THR A 61 -2.74 -9.25 2.94
C THR A 61 -4.18 -9.58 2.56
N ASP A 62 -4.70 -10.74 3.00
CA ASP A 62 -6.10 -11.11 2.80
C ASP A 62 -7.05 -10.04 3.38
N LEU A 63 -6.68 -9.45 4.53
CA LEU A 63 -7.39 -8.32 5.12
C LEU A 63 -7.33 -7.09 4.20
N GLY A 64 -6.18 -6.77 3.62
CA GLY A 64 -6.05 -5.66 2.66
C GLY A 64 -6.94 -5.82 1.44
N PHE A 65 -7.04 -7.03 0.88
CA PHE A 65 -7.97 -7.33 -0.21
C PHE A 65 -9.44 -7.17 0.21
N ALA A 66 -9.81 -7.67 1.39
CA ALA A 66 -11.17 -7.55 1.90
C ALA A 66 -11.58 -6.09 2.15
N GLU A 67 -10.69 -5.27 2.72
CA GLU A 67 -10.95 -3.85 2.96
C GLU A 67 -11.12 -3.06 1.66
N LEU A 68 -10.34 -3.38 0.61
CA LEU A 68 -10.52 -2.77 -0.71
C LEU A 68 -11.83 -3.17 -1.39
N ALA A 69 -12.31 -4.39 -1.17
CA ALA A 69 -13.56 -4.87 -1.77
C ALA A 69 -14.81 -4.21 -1.16
N LYS A 70 -14.76 -3.78 0.11
CA LYS A 70 -15.87 -3.10 0.80
C LYS A 70 -16.11 -1.66 0.37
N VAL A 71 -15.13 -1.05 -0.30
CA VAL A 71 -15.14 0.38 -0.67
C VAL A 71 -15.61 0.58 -2.13
N GLN A 72 -16.01 -0.49 -2.83
CA GLN A 72 -16.54 -0.45 -4.21
C GLN A 72 -18.04 -0.14 -4.27
#